data_AF-A0A948JPI6-F1
#
_entry.id   AF-A0A948JPI6-F1
#
_cell.length_a   1.000
_cell.length_b   1.000
_cell.length_c   1.000
_cell.angle_alpha   90.00
_cell.angle_beta   90.00
_cell.angle_gamma   90.00
#
_symmetry.space_group_name_H-M   'P 1'
#
loop_
_entity.id
_entity.type
_entity.pdbx_description
1 polymer ?
#
loop_
_entity_poly.entity_id
_entity_poly.type
_entity_poly.pdbx_seq_one_letter_code
_entity_poly.pdbx_strand_id
1 'polypeptide(L)'
;MSLQFYLNKFRGLNTMRLQGHNKPHKVCMLLAVMDLIELGVIGENRIEFNDALKQSFTLHFQRLRAGNDQDTPDNPFYHLISEGFWHIQPVVGVELGDITGFSKRKIAYAYLDTELFELMKSSLVRADLRLALTQNLTRLPELYVRWVLGLGKSDRTAKSYLGAVQGVLSDLAKREQITDSDLTQIGSFHEYKRVTTPLYELNEFREKDTRGKRMYSSALKSYGEFLAELGQVDVTTDVDDILQSDDLTTTEKSMLVSARVGQGQFRQRLFEQWDGCAVTGYMMPAMLVASHIKPWRSSSNSERLDPNNGLLLLANLDKAFDRGFISFEDNGQIIISTQLERPQVLGISQQMRLAVREPNIKYLQYHRKLYQERFIA
;
A
#
# COMPACT_ATOMS: atom_id res chain seq x y z
N MET A 1 -6.17 -9.36 28.43
CA MET A 1 -7.28 -8.42 28.11
C MET A 1 -7.98 -8.87 26.82
N SER A 2 -9.17 -8.36 26.47
CA SER A 2 -9.95 -8.83 25.30
C SER A 2 -9.49 -8.18 23.97
N LEU A 3 -9.80 -8.82 22.83
CA LEU A 3 -9.58 -8.23 21.50
C LEU A 3 -10.24 -6.85 21.35
N GLN A 4 -11.49 -6.72 21.80
CA GLN A 4 -12.22 -5.44 21.72
C GLN A 4 -11.53 -4.31 22.49
N PHE A 5 -10.89 -4.64 23.62
CA PHE A 5 -10.09 -3.69 24.38
C PHE A 5 -8.92 -3.15 23.54
N TYR A 6 -8.16 -4.04 22.89
CA TYR A 6 -7.02 -3.65 22.05
C TYR A 6 -7.42 -2.93 20.77
N LEU A 7 -8.54 -3.32 20.14
CA LEU A 7 -9.11 -2.59 19.00
C LEU A 7 -9.46 -1.15 19.36
N ASN A 8 -10.08 -0.94 20.54
CA ASN A 8 -10.40 0.41 21.03
C ASN A 8 -9.13 1.20 21.36
N LYS A 9 -8.12 0.57 21.96
CA LYS A 9 -6.80 1.19 22.22
C LYS A 9 -6.10 1.62 20.92
N PHE A 10 -6.13 0.80 19.88
CA PHE A 10 -5.49 1.10 18.60
C PHE A 10 -6.22 2.20 17.83
N ARG A 11 -7.56 2.22 17.88
CA ARG A 11 -8.36 3.35 17.37
C ARG A 11 -8.06 4.64 18.12
N GLY A 12 -7.89 4.57 19.44
CA GLY A 12 -7.63 5.70 20.34
C GLY A 12 -6.15 6.02 20.60
N LEU A 13 -5.21 5.52 19.78
CA LEU A 13 -3.77 5.67 20.01
C LEU A 13 -3.38 7.15 20.18
N ASN A 14 -2.63 7.48 21.23
CA ASN A 14 -2.18 8.85 21.48
C ASN A 14 -1.03 9.23 20.56
N THR A 15 -1.36 9.70 19.36
CA THR A 15 -0.43 10.26 18.39
C THR A 15 -0.21 11.76 18.66
N MET A 16 1.04 12.23 18.58
CA MET A 16 1.37 13.64 18.80
C MET A 16 0.67 14.49 17.74
N ARG A 17 -0.09 15.50 18.20
CA ARG A 17 -0.82 16.45 17.35
C ARG A 17 -0.04 17.74 17.21
N LEU A 18 0.41 18.06 16.00
CA LEU A 18 0.95 19.36 15.64
C LEU A 18 0.15 19.90 14.46
N GLN A 19 -0.28 21.17 14.50
CA GLN A 19 -0.96 21.85 13.39
C GLN A 19 -2.09 21.04 12.69
N GLY A 20 -2.81 20.19 13.43
CA GLY A 20 -3.93 19.40 12.89
C GLY A 20 -3.55 18.08 12.20
N HIS A 21 -2.28 17.67 12.18
CA HIS A 21 -1.83 16.34 11.73
C HIS A 21 -1.40 15.46 12.91
N ASN A 22 -1.76 14.18 12.87
CA ASN A 22 -1.26 13.16 13.80
C ASN A 22 0.06 12.63 13.26
N LYS A 23 1.11 12.61 14.08
CA LYS A 23 2.38 11.99 13.68
C LYS A 23 2.24 10.48 13.55
N PRO A 24 2.66 9.88 12.41
CA PRO A 24 2.38 8.46 12.13
C PRO A 24 3.29 7.49 12.88
N HIS A 25 4.31 7.99 13.58
CA HIS A 25 5.39 7.21 14.18
C HIS A 25 4.93 6.02 15.03
N LYS A 26 4.01 6.22 16.00
CA LYS A 26 3.57 5.11 16.86
C LYS A 26 2.85 4.00 16.09
N VAL A 27 2.05 4.37 15.10
CA VAL A 27 1.34 3.40 14.26
C VAL A 27 2.31 2.70 13.32
N CYS A 28 3.27 3.41 12.71
CA CYS A 28 4.32 2.80 11.89
C CYS A 28 5.10 1.74 12.68
N MET A 29 5.39 2.01 13.95
CA MET A 29 6.06 1.06 14.84
C MET A 29 5.21 -0.21 15.07
N LEU A 30 3.91 -0.06 15.37
CA LEU A 30 3.03 -1.21 15.61
C LEU A 30 2.79 -2.04 14.34
N LEU A 31 2.63 -1.39 13.17
CA LEU A 31 2.55 -2.07 11.88
C LEU A 31 3.85 -2.82 11.57
N ALA A 32 5.01 -2.21 11.84
CA ALA A 32 6.29 -2.86 11.64
C ALA A 32 6.46 -4.11 12.51
N VAL A 33 6.01 -4.07 13.76
CA VAL A 33 6.01 -5.23 14.67
C VAL A 33 5.05 -6.32 14.16
N MET A 34 3.84 -5.97 13.73
CA MET A 34 2.91 -6.93 13.15
C MET A 34 3.47 -7.64 11.92
N ASP A 35 4.13 -6.91 11.02
CA ASP A 35 4.82 -7.49 9.86
C ASP A 35 5.90 -8.49 10.30
N LEU A 36 6.70 -8.14 11.29
CA LEU A 36 7.79 -9.01 11.75
C LEU A 36 7.30 -10.24 12.52
N ILE A 37 6.17 -10.15 13.23
CA ILE A 37 5.50 -11.31 13.83
C ILE A 37 4.95 -12.23 12.74
N GLU A 38 4.28 -11.66 11.74
CA GLU A 38 3.72 -12.38 10.60
C GLU A 38 4.79 -13.12 9.77
N LEU A 39 5.95 -12.49 9.60
CA LEU A 39 7.11 -13.06 8.92
C LEU A 39 7.89 -14.07 9.79
N GLY A 40 7.52 -14.25 11.06
CA GLY A 40 8.22 -15.13 12.00
C GLY A 40 9.59 -14.63 12.46
N VAL A 41 9.97 -13.40 12.09
CA VAL A 41 11.21 -12.75 12.57
C VAL A 41 11.12 -12.47 14.07
N ILE A 42 9.93 -12.10 14.53
CA ILE A 42 9.59 -12.00 15.96
C ILE A 42 8.75 -13.23 16.32
N GLY A 43 9.41 -14.33 16.69
CA GLY A 43 8.76 -15.57 17.11
C GLY A 43 8.35 -15.59 18.59
N GLU A 44 8.98 -14.75 19.41
CA GLU A 44 8.71 -14.61 20.84
C GLU A 44 8.36 -13.16 21.15
N ASN A 45 7.71 -12.90 22.30
CA ASN A 45 7.33 -11.55 22.73
C ASN A 45 8.53 -10.73 23.20
N ARG A 46 9.46 -10.50 22.26
CA ARG A 46 10.76 -9.87 22.46
C ARG A 46 11.11 -9.10 21.19
N ILE A 47 10.94 -7.79 21.25
CA ILE A 47 11.06 -6.87 20.13
C ILE A 47 12.37 -6.09 20.29
N GLU A 48 13.39 -6.44 19.52
CA GLU A 48 14.66 -5.72 19.53
C GLU A 48 14.64 -4.50 18.60
N PHE A 49 15.32 -3.42 18.99
CA PHE A 49 15.54 -2.26 18.11
C PHE A 49 16.70 -2.48 17.13
N ASN A 50 16.51 -3.47 16.26
CA ASN A 50 17.47 -3.91 15.24
C ASN A 50 17.16 -3.31 13.85
N ASP A 51 17.98 -3.64 12.85
CA ASP A 51 17.82 -3.03 11.52
C ASP A 51 16.60 -3.57 10.77
N ALA A 52 16.13 -4.79 11.05
CA ALA A 52 14.89 -5.31 10.48
C ALA A 52 13.68 -4.49 10.94
N LEU A 53 13.60 -4.16 12.24
CA LEU A 53 12.53 -3.31 12.78
C LEU A 53 12.59 -1.89 12.21
N LYS A 54 13.79 -1.29 12.12
CA LYS A 54 13.94 0.04 11.52
C LYS A 54 13.55 0.07 10.05
N GLN A 55 13.97 -0.92 9.27
CA GLN A 55 13.62 -1.01 7.84
C GLN A 55 12.11 -1.14 7.65
N SER A 56 11.48 -2.05 8.41
CA SER A 56 10.02 -2.22 8.41
C SER A 56 9.30 -0.93 8.83
N PHE A 57 9.79 -0.26 9.87
CA PHE A 57 9.28 1.05 10.28
C PHE A 57 9.38 2.09 9.18
N THR A 58 10.57 2.28 8.58
CA THR A 58 10.83 3.27 7.53
C THR A 58 9.90 3.05 6.34
N LEU A 59 9.60 1.79 5.98
CA LEU A 59 8.64 1.47 4.92
C LEU A 59 7.23 2.00 5.22
N HIS A 60 6.71 1.76 6.42
CA HIS A 60 5.42 2.31 6.84
C HIS A 60 5.46 3.83 6.97
N PHE A 61 6.55 4.36 7.53
CA PHE A 61 6.74 5.79 7.74
C PHE A 61 6.77 6.58 6.43
N GLN A 62 7.48 6.11 5.41
CA GLN A 62 7.52 6.76 4.09
C GLN A 62 6.14 6.85 3.42
N ARG A 63 5.27 5.88 3.66
CA ARG A 63 3.90 5.86 3.13
C ARG A 63 2.97 6.82 3.87
N LEU A 64 3.20 7.02 5.16
CA LEU A 64 2.28 7.70 6.08
C LEU A 64 2.75 9.10 6.50
N ARG A 65 4.01 9.46 6.27
CA ARG A 65 4.58 10.77 6.61
C ARG A 65 3.84 11.91 5.91
N ALA A 66 3.73 13.04 6.61
CA ALA A 66 3.23 14.30 6.05
C ALA A 66 4.12 15.48 6.46
N GLY A 67 4.13 16.53 5.65
CA GLY A 67 4.90 17.75 5.93
C GLY A 67 6.39 17.47 6.20
N ASN A 68 6.89 17.98 7.33
CA ASN A 68 8.29 17.91 7.75
C ASN A 68 8.59 16.74 8.71
N ASP A 69 7.72 15.73 8.78
CA ASP A 69 7.94 14.55 9.62
C ASP A 69 9.27 13.87 9.28
N GLN A 70 10.11 13.67 10.30
CA GLN A 70 11.40 13.01 10.19
C GLN A 70 11.28 11.52 10.52
N ASP A 71 12.05 10.69 9.82
CA ASP A 71 12.12 9.26 10.08
C ASP A 71 12.94 9.00 11.34
N THR A 72 12.24 8.93 12.48
CA THR A 72 12.83 8.73 13.80
C THR A 72 12.16 7.53 14.47
N PRO A 73 12.57 6.29 14.14
CA PRO A 73 12.00 5.06 14.72
C PRO A 73 12.28 4.89 16.21
N ASP A 74 13.32 5.53 16.73
CA ASP A 74 13.74 5.50 18.14
C ASP A 74 12.69 6.12 19.07
N ASN A 75 12.12 7.26 18.67
CA ASN A 75 11.10 7.98 19.42
C ASN A 75 9.84 7.13 19.72
N PRO A 76 9.12 6.56 18.72
CA PRO A 76 7.95 5.74 18.99
C PRO A 76 8.29 4.43 19.72
N PHE A 77 9.50 3.88 19.54
CA PHE A 77 9.93 2.67 20.24
C PHE A 77 9.92 2.85 21.77
N TYR A 78 10.30 4.04 22.26
CA TYR A 78 10.21 4.39 23.67
C TYR A 78 8.82 4.91 24.06
N HIS A 79 8.25 5.85 23.29
CA HIS A 79 7.02 6.53 23.70
C HIS A 79 5.75 5.68 23.64
N LEU A 80 5.78 4.49 23.05
CA LEU A 80 4.66 3.54 23.10
C LEU A 80 4.33 3.06 24.52
N ILE A 81 5.26 3.18 25.47
CA ILE A 81 5.01 2.85 26.90
C ILE A 81 3.80 3.59 27.45
N SER A 82 3.54 4.81 26.98
CA SER A 82 2.38 5.60 27.42
C SER A 82 1.02 4.97 27.08
N GLU A 83 0.96 4.02 26.14
CA GLU A 83 -0.30 3.37 25.74
C GLU A 83 -0.74 2.26 26.70
N GLY A 84 0.19 1.76 27.54
CA GLY A 84 -0.06 0.78 28.59
C GLY A 84 -0.02 -0.69 28.15
N PHE A 85 0.16 -0.99 26.86
CA PHE A 85 0.29 -2.35 26.32
C PHE A 85 1.69 -2.66 25.75
N TRP A 86 2.60 -1.68 25.83
CA TRP A 86 3.98 -1.76 25.33
C TRP A 86 4.92 -1.50 26.49
N HIS A 87 5.89 -2.38 26.67
CA HIS A 87 6.78 -2.40 27.82
C HIS A 87 8.23 -2.45 27.34
N ILE A 88 9.16 -1.98 28.17
CA ILE A 88 10.60 -2.01 27.88
C ILE A 88 11.33 -2.84 28.92
N GLN A 89 12.27 -3.66 28.46
CA GLN A 89 13.21 -4.37 29.32
C GLN A 89 14.52 -3.58 29.40
N PRO A 90 14.94 -3.12 30.59
CA PRO A 90 16.24 -2.50 30.78
C PRO A 90 17.38 -3.48 30.54
N VAL A 91 18.54 -2.97 30.13
CA VAL A 91 19.81 -3.71 30.18
C VAL A 91 20.14 -4.04 31.63
N VAL A 92 20.77 -5.20 31.88
CA VAL A 92 21.17 -5.63 33.22
C VAL A 92 21.98 -4.53 33.91
N GLY A 93 21.55 -4.14 35.12
CA GLY A 93 22.19 -3.07 35.91
C GLY A 93 21.66 -1.66 35.64
N VAL A 94 20.65 -1.49 34.77
CA VAL A 94 19.94 -0.21 34.57
C VAL A 94 18.56 -0.27 35.21
N GLU A 95 18.23 0.72 36.04
CA GLU A 95 16.89 0.83 36.61
C GLU A 95 15.91 1.46 35.62
N LEU A 96 14.65 1.03 35.67
CA LEU A 96 13.61 1.49 34.73
C LEU A 96 13.33 2.99 34.86
N GLY A 97 13.48 3.55 36.07
CA GLY A 97 13.31 4.98 36.35
C GLY A 97 14.38 5.87 35.70
N ASP A 98 15.55 5.31 35.36
CA ASP A 98 16.65 6.06 34.74
C ASP A 98 16.50 6.21 33.22
N ILE A 99 15.44 5.65 32.63
CA ILE A 99 15.18 5.64 31.19
C ILE A 99 14.18 6.75 30.85
N THR A 100 14.70 7.91 30.47
CA THR A 100 13.92 9.10 30.10
C THR A 100 13.71 9.25 28.58
N GLY A 101 14.20 8.30 27.78
CA GLY A 101 14.14 8.30 26.33
C GLY A 101 14.80 7.05 25.74
N PHE A 102 14.74 6.91 24.41
CA PHE A 102 15.37 5.77 23.74
C PHE A 102 16.90 5.79 23.90
N SER A 103 17.47 4.67 24.33
CA SER A 103 18.92 4.45 24.35
C SER A 103 19.23 2.96 24.26
N LYS A 104 19.99 2.56 23.23
CA LYS A 104 20.47 1.18 23.07
C LYS A 104 21.34 0.68 24.23
N ARG A 105 21.92 1.59 25.01
CA ARG A 105 22.72 1.24 26.20
C ARG A 105 21.86 0.97 27.44
N LYS A 106 20.61 1.45 27.43
CA LYS A 106 19.68 1.35 28.56
C LYS A 106 18.54 0.38 28.31
N ILE A 107 18.10 0.21 27.07
CA ILE A 107 16.98 -0.64 26.67
C ILE A 107 17.52 -1.86 25.92
N ALA A 108 17.27 -3.06 26.45
CA ALA A 108 17.64 -4.33 25.81
C ALA A 108 16.65 -4.70 24.70
N TYR A 109 15.35 -4.66 24.99
CA TYR A 109 14.26 -4.93 24.06
C TYR A 109 12.95 -4.35 24.58
N ALA A 110 11.92 -4.32 23.74
CA ALA A 110 10.53 -4.06 24.11
C ALA A 110 9.69 -5.34 24.06
N TYR A 111 8.54 -5.36 24.72
CA TYR A 111 7.58 -6.46 24.64
C TYR A 111 6.15 -5.92 24.79
N LEU A 112 5.18 -6.63 24.21
CA LEU A 112 3.76 -6.29 24.32
C LEU A 112 3.14 -6.97 25.55
N ASP A 113 1.93 -6.58 25.93
CA ASP A 113 1.08 -7.47 26.74
C ASP A 113 1.04 -8.86 26.09
N THR A 114 1.15 -9.91 26.91
CA THR A 114 1.17 -11.29 26.42
C THR A 114 -0.06 -11.59 25.56
N GLU A 115 -1.25 -11.16 25.99
CA GLU A 115 -2.48 -11.37 25.24
C GLU A 115 -2.48 -10.62 23.91
N LEU A 116 -1.95 -9.40 23.85
CA LEU A 116 -1.84 -8.67 22.59
C LEU A 116 -0.88 -9.34 21.62
N PHE A 117 0.27 -9.83 22.12
CA PHE A 117 1.22 -10.59 21.30
C PHE A 117 0.58 -11.87 20.73
N GLU A 118 -0.14 -12.63 21.57
CA GLU A 118 -0.88 -13.82 21.14
C GLU A 118 -1.95 -13.50 20.09
N LEU A 119 -2.70 -12.40 20.28
CA LEU A 119 -3.68 -11.93 19.31
C LEU A 119 -3.03 -11.53 17.98
N MET A 120 -1.85 -10.89 18.00
CA MET A 120 -1.13 -10.51 16.79
C MET A 120 -0.59 -11.71 15.98
N LYS A 121 -0.41 -12.89 16.59
CA LYS A 121 0.00 -14.10 15.84
C LYS A 121 -1.12 -14.63 14.94
N SER A 122 -2.39 -14.46 15.34
CA SER A 122 -3.54 -14.84 14.52
C SER A 122 -3.67 -13.91 13.31
N SER A 123 -3.68 -14.46 12.10
CA SER A 123 -3.81 -13.68 10.86
C SER A 123 -5.11 -12.88 10.81
N LEU A 124 -6.23 -13.52 11.17
CA LEU A 124 -7.56 -12.89 11.19
C LEU A 124 -7.59 -11.71 12.16
N VAL A 125 -7.09 -11.92 13.38
CA VAL A 125 -7.11 -10.89 14.42
C VAL A 125 -6.10 -9.78 14.12
N ARG A 126 -4.94 -10.11 13.55
CA ARG A 126 -3.94 -9.14 13.09
C ARG A 126 -4.51 -8.23 12.02
N ALA A 127 -5.33 -8.73 11.09
CA ALA A 127 -6.02 -7.91 10.09
C ALA A 127 -6.95 -6.87 10.74
N ASP A 128 -7.77 -7.29 11.71
CA ASP A 128 -8.64 -6.37 12.48
C ASP A 128 -7.85 -5.31 13.24
N LEU A 129 -6.73 -5.70 13.85
CA LEU A 129 -5.83 -4.79 14.56
C LEU A 129 -5.13 -3.80 13.61
N ARG A 130 -4.69 -4.24 12.41
CA ARG A 130 -4.14 -3.35 11.37
C ARG A 130 -5.19 -2.33 10.92
N LEU A 131 -6.41 -2.77 10.67
CA LEU A 131 -7.52 -1.90 10.30
C LEU A 131 -7.76 -0.85 11.39
N ALA A 132 -7.86 -1.27 12.66
CA ALA A 132 -8.01 -0.37 13.80
C ALA A 132 -6.88 0.66 13.95
N LEU A 133 -5.63 0.28 13.65
CA LEU A 133 -4.47 1.19 13.66
C LEU A 133 -4.48 2.20 12.51
N THR A 134 -4.81 1.76 11.30
CA THR A 134 -4.83 2.63 10.11
C THR A 134 -5.98 3.64 10.14
N GLN A 135 -7.10 3.28 10.80
CA GLN A 135 -8.19 4.21 11.11
C GLN A 135 -7.72 5.43 11.94
N ASN A 136 -6.61 5.31 12.68
CA ASN A 136 -6.01 6.42 13.44
C ASN A 136 -5.17 7.38 12.55
N LEU A 137 -4.67 6.91 11.40
CA LEU A 137 -3.62 7.61 10.63
C LEU A 137 -4.07 8.43 9.43
N THR A 138 -5.30 8.30 8.96
CA THR A 138 -5.72 9.12 7.81
C THR A 138 -7.13 9.61 8.01
N ARG A 139 -7.34 10.91 7.79
CA ARG A 139 -8.70 11.36 7.53
C ARG A 139 -8.99 10.86 6.12
N LEU A 140 -10.02 10.03 6.00
CA LEU A 140 -10.55 9.58 4.71
C LEU A 140 -10.68 10.72 3.66
N PRO A 141 -10.95 12.00 4.05
CA PRO A 141 -10.80 13.16 3.18
C PRO A 141 -9.53 13.25 2.33
N GLU A 142 -8.35 13.05 2.91
CA GLU A 142 -7.10 13.24 2.18
C GLU A 142 -6.83 12.07 1.22
N LEU A 143 -7.16 10.84 1.64
CA LEU A 143 -7.08 9.66 0.78
C LEU A 143 -8.02 9.78 -0.40
N TYR A 144 -9.23 10.26 -0.16
CA TYR A 144 -10.21 10.49 -1.20
C TYR A 144 -9.71 11.49 -2.24
N VAL A 145 -9.11 12.62 -1.82
CA VAL A 145 -8.57 13.61 -2.78
C VAL A 145 -7.48 13.00 -3.65
N ARG A 146 -6.56 12.23 -3.07
CA ARG A 146 -5.51 11.53 -3.83
C ARG A 146 -6.10 10.52 -4.81
N TRP A 147 -7.10 9.76 -4.38
CA TRP A 147 -7.81 8.79 -5.21
C TRP A 147 -8.50 9.45 -6.40
N VAL A 148 -9.24 10.55 -6.17
CA VAL A 148 -9.91 11.32 -7.23
C VAL A 148 -8.91 11.87 -8.25
N LEU A 149 -7.76 12.39 -7.79
CA LEU A 149 -6.68 12.85 -8.68
C LEU A 149 -6.08 11.70 -9.49
N GLY A 150 -5.91 10.52 -8.88
CA GLY A 150 -5.44 9.30 -9.54
C GLY A 150 -6.35 8.81 -10.67
N LEU A 151 -7.65 9.09 -10.59
CA LEU A 151 -8.62 8.87 -11.67
C LEU A 151 -8.55 9.90 -12.81
N GLY A 152 -7.61 10.86 -12.75
CA GLY A 152 -7.45 11.92 -13.75
C GLY A 152 -8.43 13.09 -13.61
N LYS A 153 -9.11 13.23 -12.47
CA LYS A 153 -9.96 14.41 -12.19
C LYS A 153 -9.11 15.61 -11.76
N SER A 154 -9.62 16.81 -11.97
CA SER A 154 -8.93 18.04 -11.56
C SER A 154 -8.96 18.25 -10.04
N ASP A 155 -7.97 18.96 -9.50
CA ASP A 155 -7.93 19.39 -8.09
C ASP A 155 -9.19 20.19 -7.69
N ARG A 156 -9.71 21.03 -8.60
CA ARG A 156 -10.97 21.75 -8.38
C ARG A 156 -12.14 20.78 -8.16
N THR A 157 -12.21 19.70 -8.93
CA THR A 157 -13.25 18.66 -8.79
C THR A 157 -13.09 17.91 -7.47
N ALA A 158 -11.86 17.50 -7.13
CA ALA A 158 -11.56 16.80 -5.89
C ALA A 158 -11.97 17.62 -4.64
N LYS A 159 -11.58 18.89 -4.60
CA LYS A 159 -11.97 19.83 -3.53
C LYS A 159 -13.47 20.06 -3.48
N SER A 160 -14.13 20.22 -4.63
CA SER A 160 -15.59 20.40 -4.69
C SER A 160 -16.33 19.18 -4.15
N TYR A 161 -15.91 17.96 -4.53
CA TYR A 161 -16.56 16.74 -4.08
C TYR A 161 -16.31 16.49 -2.59
N LEU A 162 -15.06 16.67 -2.14
CA LEU A 162 -14.74 16.54 -0.72
C LEU A 162 -15.54 17.53 0.13
N GLY A 163 -15.57 18.81 -0.26
CA GLY A 163 -16.32 19.84 0.45
C GLY A 163 -17.82 19.57 0.49
N ALA A 164 -18.39 18.94 -0.55
CA ALA A 164 -19.79 18.52 -0.56
C ALA A 164 -20.07 17.41 0.46
N VAL A 165 -19.25 16.36 0.49
CA VAL A 165 -19.41 15.21 1.40
C VAL A 165 -19.11 15.59 2.84
N GLN A 166 -18.02 16.34 3.07
CA GLN A 166 -17.57 16.73 4.41
C GLN A 166 -18.42 17.85 5.03
N GLY A 167 -18.96 18.76 4.23
CA GLY A 167 -19.76 19.89 4.71
C GLY A 167 -21.24 19.65 4.50
N VAL A 168 -21.76 20.22 3.40
CA VAL A 168 -23.21 20.34 3.12
C VAL A 168 -24.00 19.05 3.35
N LEU A 169 -23.46 17.90 2.92
CA LEU A 169 -24.15 16.61 3.05
C LEU A 169 -24.03 15.98 4.43
N SER A 170 -22.90 16.17 5.11
CA SER A 170 -22.71 15.73 6.50
C SER A 170 -23.61 16.55 7.44
N ASP A 171 -23.70 17.86 7.24
CA ASP A 171 -24.58 18.75 8.01
C ASP A 171 -26.06 18.41 7.79
N LEU A 172 -26.45 18.07 6.56
CA LEU A 172 -27.80 17.61 6.25
C LEU A 172 -28.11 16.29 6.96
N ALA A 173 -27.20 15.31 6.89
CA ALA A 173 -27.38 14.01 7.52
C ALA A 173 -27.52 14.10 9.05
N LYS A 174 -26.76 14.97 9.70
CA LYS A 174 -26.84 15.22 11.14
C LYS A 174 -28.15 15.89 11.54
N ARG A 175 -28.58 16.90 10.79
CA ARG A 175 -29.81 17.65 11.09
C ARG A 175 -31.05 16.77 11.00
N GLU A 176 -31.08 15.88 10.01
CA GLU A 176 -32.14 14.89 9.82
C GLU A 176 -31.97 13.65 10.71
N GLN A 177 -31.01 13.66 11.64
CA GLN A 177 -30.74 12.59 12.61
C GLN A 177 -30.45 11.22 11.96
N ILE A 178 -29.89 11.22 10.75
CA ILE A 178 -29.51 10.00 10.02
C ILE A 178 -28.19 9.44 10.58
N THR A 179 -27.29 10.33 11.02
CA THR A 179 -26.02 9.98 11.68
C THR A 179 -25.52 11.14 12.55
N ASP A 180 -24.79 10.84 13.62
CA ASP A 180 -24.16 11.86 14.48
C ASP A 180 -22.75 12.28 14.00
N SER A 181 -22.18 11.55 13.04
CA SER A 181 -20.80 11.74 12.56
C SER A 181 -20.76 12.36 11.17
N ASP A 182 -19.64 12.98 10.79
CA ASP A 182 -19.45 13.38 9.39
C ASP A 182 -19.40 12.13 8.50
N LEU A 183 -19.96 12.23 7.30
CA LEU A 183 -19.89 11.17 6.29
C LEU A 183 -18.44 10.77 5.99
N THR A 184 -17.51 11.72 6.12
CA THR A 184 -16.08 11.48 5.92
C THR A 184 -15.37 10.81 7.09
N GLN A 185 -16.05 10.51 8.20
CA GLN A 185 -15.55 9.68 9.29
C GLN A 185 -16.01 8.21 9.15
N ILE A 186 -16.95 7.95 8.23
CA ILE A 186 -17.46 6.60 7.98
C ILE A 186 -16.49 5.89 7.03
N GLY A 187 -15.72 4.95 7.58
CA GLY A 187 -14.74 4.15 6.81
C GLY A 187 -15.29 2.87 6.19
N SER A 188 -16.52 2.48 6.52
CA SER A 188 -17.17 1.28 5.97
C SER A 188 -18.09 1.63 4.82
N PHE A 189 -17.88 1.03 3.65
CA PHE A 189 -18.78 1.18 2.48
C PHE A 189 -20.23 0.83 2.82
N HIS A 190 -20.45 -0.26 3.57
CA HIS A 190 -21.79 -0.73 3.94
C HIS A 190 -22.50 0.26 4.89
N GLU A 191 -21.78 0.78 5.88
CA GLU A 191 -22.30 1.80 6.79
C GLU A 191 -22.58 3.12 6.04
N TYR A 192 -21.66 3.53 5.18
CA TYR A 192 -21.81 4.71 4.34
C TYR A 192 -23.04 4.61 3.42
N LYS A 193 -23.29 3.44 2.82
CA LYS A 193 -24.49 3.19 2.02
C LYS A 193 -25.78 3.27 2.84
N ARG A 194 -25.78 2.72 4.06
CA ARG A 194 -26.93 2.82 4.97
C ARG A 194 -27.28 4.27 5.32
N VAL A 195 -26.27 5.11 5.54
CA VAL A 195 -26.46 6.54 5.86
C VAL A 195 -26.84 7.35 4.62
N THR A 196 -26.26 7.05 3.45
CA THR A 196 -26.50 7.85 2.24
C THR A 196 -27.77 7.48 1.49
N THR A 197 -28.29 6.27 1.62
CA THR A 197 -29.53 5.85 0.93
C THR A 197 -30.73 6.73 1.32
N PRO A 198 -31.01 7.00 2.61
CA PRO A 198 -32.08 7.92 3.00
C PRO A 198 -31.86 9.37 2.54
N LEU A 199 -30.60 9.82 2.41
CA LEU A 199 -30.30 11.19 1.95
C LEU A 199 -30.84 11.46 0.53
N TYR A 200 -30.80 10.46 -0.36
CA TYR A 200 -31.33 10.60 -1.73
C TYR A 200 -32.85 10.82 -1.80
N GLU A 201 -33.57 10.42 -0.74
CA GLU A 201 -35.02 10.56 -0.64
C GLU A 201 -35.46 11.94 -0.12
N LEU A 202 -34.55 12.72 0.46
CA LEU A 202 -34.87 14.04 1.00
C LEU A 202 -35.17 15.05 -0.11
N ASN A 203 -36.27 15.80 0.04
CA ASN A 203 -36.64 16.87 -0.89
C ASN A 203 -35.56 17.95 -0.97
N GLU A 204 -34.99 18.36 0.17
CA GLU A 204 -33.90 19.35 0.22
C GLU A 204 -32.66 18.88 -0.56
N PHE A 205 -32.33 17.58 -0.48
CA PHE A 205 -31.23 17.00 -1.25
C PHE A 205 -31.53 17.08 -2.76
N ARG A 206 -32.71 16.65 -3.20
CA ARG A 206 -33.11 16.64 -4.62
C ARG A 206 -33.10 18.04 -5.24
N GLU A 207 -33.57 19.04 -4.50
CA GLU A 207 -33.56 20.44 -4.95
C GLU A 207 -32.13 20.99 -5.08
N LYS A 208 -31.28 20.76 -4.07
CA LYS A 208 -29.87 21.18 -4.10
C LYS A 208 -29.08 20.48 -5.20
N ASP A 209 -29.29 19.18 -5.39
CA ASP A 209 -28.60 18.41 -6.42
C ASP A 209 -29.00 18.83 -7.83
N THR A 210 -30.27 19.19 -8.04
CA THR A 210 -30.74 19.77 -9.30
C THR A 210 -30.06 21.11 -9.59
N ARG A 211 -30.03 22.03 -8.61
CA ARG A 211 -29.35 23.34 -8.75
C ARG A 211 -27.84 23.18 -8.95
N GLY A 212 -27.24 22.20 -8.28
CA GLY A 212 -25.83 21.84 -8.38
C GLY A 212 -25.46 21.00 -9.60
N LYS A 213 -26.37 20.82 -10.59
CA LYS A 213 -26.14 20.01 -11.79
C LYS A 213 -25.63 18.59 -11.48
N ARG A 214 -26.22 17.92 -10.50
CA ARG A 214 -25.88 16.57 -10.02
C ARG A 214 -24.52 16.42 -9.32
N MET A 215 -23.92 17.53 -8.89
CA MET A 215 -22.62 17.51 -8.20
C MET A 215 -22.66 16.75 -6.87
N TYR A 216 -23.74 16.88 -6.08
CA TYR A 216 -23.84 16.23 -4.77
C TYR A 216 -24.03 14.72 -4.90
N SER A 217 -24.90 14.28 -5.81
CA SER A 217 -25.06 12.85 -6.13
C SER A 217 -23.75 12.26 -6.66
N SER A 218 -23.04 12.99 -7.51
CA SER A 218 -21.74 12.55 -8.03
C SER A 218 -20.67 12.47 -6.95
N ALA A 219 -20.65 13.42 -6.01
CA ALA A 219 -19.74 13.43 -4.87
C ALA A 219 -20.02 12.24 -3.92
N LEU A 220 -21.29 11.97 -3.58
CA LEU A 220 -21.66 10.82 -2.76
C LEU A 220 -21.29 9.49 -3.42
N LYS A 221 -21.56 9.36 -4.72
CA LYS A 221 -21.22 8.17 -5.51
C LYS A 221 -19.70 7.97 -5.55
N SER A 222 -18.96 9.02 -5.90
CA SER A 222 -17.49 9.02 -5.99
C SER A 222 -16.85 8.65 -4.66
N TYR A 223 -17.33 9.20 -3.54
CA TYR A 223 -16.83 8.83 -2.21
C TYR A 223 -17.20 7.39 -1.82
N GLY A 224 -18.38 6.91 -2.23
CA GLY A 224 -18.77 5.51 -2.08
C GLY A 224 -17.91 4.55 -2.91
N GLU A 225 -17.57 4.90 -4.15
CA GLU A 225 -16.64 4.16 -5.01
C GLU A 225 -15.24 4.13 -4.39
N PHE A 226 -14.77 5.27 -3.86
CA PHE A 226 -13.55 5.33 -3.08
C PHE A 226 -13.57 4.38 -1.88
N LEU A 227 -14.64 4.34 -1.09
CA LEU A 227 -14.74 3.42 0.05
C LEU A 227 -14.83 1.95 -0.39
N ALA A 228 -15.49 1.67 -1.51
CA ALA A 228 -15.55 0.33 -2.09
C ALA A 228 -14.15 -0.12 -2.57
N GLU A 229 -13.40 0.76 -3.24
CA GLU A 229 -12.03 0.50 -3.68
C GLU A 229 -11.04 0.46 -2.51
N LEU A 230 -11.21 1.31 -1.49
CA LEU A 230 -10.42 1.28 -0.26
C LEU A 230 -10.63 -0.04 0.49
N GLY A 231 -11.86 -0.55 0.48
CA GLY A 231 -12.21 -1.89 0.96
C GLY A 231 -11.78 -3.04 0.04
N GLN A 232 -11.37 -2.73 -1.19
CA GLN A 232 -10.73 -3.64 -2.16
C GLN A 232 -9.22 -3.38 -2.30
N VAL A 233 -8.59 -2.66 -1.35
CA VAL A 233 -7.12 -2.65 -1.21
C VAL A 233 -6.70 -3.98 -0.62
N ASP A 234 -6.86 -4.99 -1.44
CA ASP A 234 -6.56 -6.36 -1.15
C ASP A 234 -5.34 -6.70 -2.00
N VAL A 235 -4.18 -6.39 -1.43
CA VAL A 235 -2.96 -7.16 -1.70
C VAL A 235 -3.06 -8.54 -1.00
N THR A 236 -4.21 -8.84 -0.39
CA THR A 236 -4.47 -9.97 0.50
C THR A 236 -5.10 -11.14 -0.23
N THR A 237 -5.94 -10.92 -1.25
CA THR A 237 -6.67 -12.02 -1.92
C THR A 237 -5.75 -13.04 -2.56
N ASP A 238 -4.64 -12.60 -3.18
CA ASP A 238 -3.70 -13.53 -3.80
C ASP A 238 -2.69 -14.14 -2.82
N VAL A 239 -2.45 -13.51 -1.67
CA VAL A 239 -1.56 -14.03 -0.62
C VAL A 239 -2.26 -15.12 0.16
N ASP A 240 -3.54 -14.92 0.48
CA ASP A 240 -4.37 -15.90 1.16
C ASP A 240 -4.58 -17.15 0.28
N ASP A 241 -4.77 -17.01 -1.03
CA ASP A 241 -4.88 -18.15 -1.96
C ASP A 241 -3.57 -18.98 -2.07
N ILE A 242 -2.41 -18.30 -2.03
CA ILE A 242 -1.09 -18.96 -2.03
C ILE A 242 -0.82 -19.65 -0.70
N LEU A 243 -1.24 -19.03 0.41
CA LEU A 243 -1.05 -19.55 1.76
C LEU A 243 -2.00 -20.72 2.08
N GLN A 244 -3.19 -20.73 1.47
CA GLN A 244 -4.21 -21.78 1.62
C GLN A 244 -4.05 -22.95 0.63
N SER A 245 -3.14 -22.85 -0.35
CA SER A 245 -2.85 -23.98 -1.25
C SER A 245 -2.17 -25.13 -0.50
N ASP A 246 -2.81 -26.29 -0.46
CA ASP A 246 -2.26 -27.52 0.14
C ASP A 246 -1.12 -28.14 -0.70
N ASP A 247 -0.94 -27.67 -1.94
CA ASP A 247 0.04 -28.18 -2.90
C ASP A 247 1.42 -27.49 -2.80
N LEU A 248 1.58 -26.50 -1.91
CA LEU A 248 2.79 -25.69 -1.77
C LEU A 248 3.46 -25.86 -0.41
N THR A 249 4.77 -26.06 -0.38
CA THR A 249 5.54 -26.17 0.87
C THR A 249 5.69 -24.82 1.57
N THR A 250 5.94 -24.83 2.88
CA THR A 250 6.15 -23.60 3.70
C THR A 250 7.22 -22.67 3.13
N THR A 251 8.27 -23.23 2.50
CA THR A 251 9.34 -22.46 1.86
C THR A 251 8.88 -21.83 0.54
N GLU A 252 8.07 -22.55 -0.26
CA GLU A 252 7.49 -22.02 -1.51
C GLU A 252 6.46 -20.93 -1.24
N LYS A 253 5.62 -21.10 -0.21
CA LYS A 253 4.70 -20.09 0.30
C LYS A 253 5.44 -18.81 0.72
N SER A 254 6.50 -18.93 1.51
CA SER A 254 7.35 -17.80 1.92
C SER A 254 8.01 -17.08 0.73
N MET A 255 8.47 -17.84 -0.29
CA MET A 255 9.04 -17.27 -1.51
C MET A 255 8.00 -16.54 -2.38
N LEU A 256 6.78 -17.06 -2.49
CA LEU A 256 5.69 -16.47 -3.28
C LEU A 256 5.09 -15.22 -2.61
N VAL A 257 4.99 -15.20 -1.28
CA VAL A 257 4.57 -14.02 -0.50
C VAL A 257 5.64 -12.93 -0.53
N SER A 258 6.92 -13.29 -0.39
CA SER A 258 8.04 -12.35 -0.56
C SER A 258 8.11 -11.79 -1.99
N ALA A 259 7.73 -12.58 -3.00
CA ALA A 259 7.59 -12.12 -4.38
C ALA A 259 6.43 -11.11 -4.54
N ARG A 260 5.30 -11.29 -3.85
CA ARG A 260 4.14 -10.39 -3.90
C ARG A 260 4.42 -9.04 -3.22
N VAL A 261 5.05 -9.05 -2.04
CA VAL A 261 5.48 -7.85 -1.32
C VAL A 261 6.61 -7.13 -2.07
N GLY A 262 7.55 -7.89 -2.63
CA GLY A 262 8.61 -7.38 -3.50
C GLY A 262 8.08 -6.75 -4.79
N GLN A 263 7.03 -7.33 -5.40
CA GLN A 263 6.38 -6.79 -6.60
C GLN A 263 5.70 -5.44 -6.36
N GLY A 264 5.10 -5.19 -5.19
CA GLY A 264 4.52 -3.88 -4.86
C GLY A 264 5.58 -2.76 -4.78
N GLN A 265 6.70 -3.02 -4.11
CA GLN A 265 7.83 -2.08 -4.01
C GLN A 265 8.53 -1.89 -5.36
N PHE A 266 8.75 -3.00 -6.08
CA PHE A 266 9.31 -2.99 -7.42
C PHE A 266 8.44 -2.18 -8.38
N ARG A 267 7.13 -2.39 -8.36
CA ARG A 267 6.16 -1.62 -9.14
C ARG A 267 6.26 -0.13 -8.82
N GLN A 268 6.26 0.26 -7.55
CA GLN A 268 6.37 1.67 -7.17
C GLN A 268 7.67 2.32 -7.68
N ARG A 269 8.82 1.66 -7.50
CA ARG A 269 10.11 2.15 -8.03
C ARG A 269 10.11 2.26 -9.54
N LEU A 270 9.40 1.37 -10.25
CA LEU A 270 9.25 1.48 -11.70
C LEU A 270 8.38 2.67 -12.11
N PHE A 271 7.35 3.04 -11.35
CA PHE A 271 6.59 4.27 -11.60
C PHE A 271 7.39 5.55 -11.31
N GLU A 272 8.35 5.51 -10.38
CA GLU A 272 9.30 6.60 -10.16
C GLU A 272 10.37 6.66 -11.25
N GLN A 273 10.75 5.49 -11.79
CA GLN A 273 11.77 5.38 -12.81
C GLN A 273 11.23 5.75 -14.19
N TRP A 274 10.01 5.33 -14.54
CA TRP A 274 9.45 5.43 -15.88
C TRP A 274 8.25 6.37 -15.89
N ASP A 275 8.28 7.39 -16.77
CA ASP A 275 7.17 8.34 -16.99
C ASP A 275 6.02 7.73 -17.82
N GLY A 276 5.54 6.56 -17.41
CA GLY A 276 4.56 5.73 -18.12
C GLY A 276 5.16 4.48 -18.76
N CYS A 277 4.44 3.87 -19.69
CA CYS A 277 4.90 2.71 -20.44
C CYS A 277 6.26 2.99 -21.11
N ALA A 278 7.24 2.13 -20.86
CA ALA A 278 8.62 2.26 -21.33
C ALA A 278 8.75 2.25 -22.86
N VAL A 279 7.71 1.81 -23.57
CA VAL A 279 7.65 1.71 -25.04
C VAL A 279 6.71 2.73 -25.65
N THR A 280 5.52 2.93 -25.08
CA THR A 280 4.46 3.77 -25.68
C THR A 280 4.25 5.11 -24.99
N GLY A 281 4.82 5.31 -23.79
CA GLY A 281 4.59 6.50 -22.96
C GLY A 281 3.21 6.59 -22.33
N TYR A 282 2.36 5.55 -22.42
CA TYR A 282 1.03 5.58 -21.82
C TYR A 282 1.09 5.63 -20.29
N MET A 283 0.36 6.57 -19.66
CA MET A 283 0.60 6.94 -18.26
C MET A 283 -0.39 6.38 -17.24
N MET A 284 -1.56 5.87 -17.64
CA MET A 284 -2.59 5.44 -16.67
C MET A 284 -2.16 4.18 -15.92
N PRO A 285 -1.95 4.23 -14.59
CA PRO A 285 -1.36 3.12 -13.83
C PRO A 285 -2.15 1.81 -13.91
N ALA A 286 -3.48 1.89 -14.01
CA ALA A 286 -4.37 0.73 -14.10
C ALA A 286 -4.13 -0.15 -15.33
N MET A 287 -3.50 0.39 -16.38
CA MET A 287 -3.20 -0.34 -17.62
C MET A 287 -1.75 -0.82 -17.71
N LEU A 288 -0.93 -0.51 -16.70
CA LEU A 288 0.50 -0.78 -16.71
C LEU A 288 0.85 -1.98 -15.81
N VAL A 289 1.77 -2.79 -16.31
CA VAL A 289 2.32 -3.96 -15.65
C VAL A 289 3.79 -3.71 -15.34
N ALA A 290 4.23 -4.08 -14.13
CA ALA A 290 5.62 -4.05 -13.72
C ALA A 290 6.27 -5.38 -14.12
N SER A 291 6.93 -5.37 -15.29
CA SER A 291 7.50 -6.56 -15.93
C SER A 291 8.98 -6.71 -15.55
N HIS A 292 9.43 -7.94 -15.26
CA HIS A 292 10.85 -8.23 -15.00
C HIS A 292 11.58 -8.56 -16.30
N ILE A 293 12.73 -7.93 -16.54
CA ILE A 293 13.55 -8.20 -17.73
C ILE A 293 14.22 -9.57 -17.61
N LYS A 294 14.95 -9.79 -16.51
CA LYS A 294 15.48 -11.10 -16.12
C LYS A 294 14.43 -11.76 -15.22
N PRO A 295 13.88 -12.91 -15.61
CA PRO A 295 12.82 -13.57 -14.86
C PRO A 295 13.19 -13.80 -13.39
N TRP A 296 12.20 -13.72 -12.51
CA TRP A 296 12.36 -13.89 -11.07
C TRP A 296 13.11 -15.17 -10.68
N ARG A 297 12.77 -16.29 -11.32
CA ARG A 297 13.38 -17.61 -11.11
C ARG A 297 14.89 -17.64 -11.36
N SER A 298 15.37 -16.74 -12.21
CA SER A 298 16.77 -16.65 -12.63
C SER A 298 17.52 -15.51 -11.93
N SER A 299 16.83 -14.71 -11.12
CA SER A 299 17.36 -13.52 -10.45
C SER A 299 17.77 -13.82 -9.01
N SER A 300 18.90 -13.24 -8.59
CA SER A 300 19.32 -13.17 -7.18
C SER A 300 18.40 -12.25 -6.37
N ASN A 301 18.47 -12.31 -5.04
CA ASN A 301 17.63 -11.50 -4.15
C ASN A 301 17.80 -9.98 -4.38
N SER A 302 19.02 -9.52 -4.69
CA SER A 302 19.26 -8.12 -5.04
C SER A 302 18.69 -7.76 -6.42
N GLU A 303 18.83 -8.63 -7.43
CA GLU A 303 18.31 -8.40 -8.79
C GLU A 303 16.78 -8.41 -8.86
N ARG A 304 16.11 -9.14 -7.97
CA ARG A 304 14.64 -9.21 -7.87
C ARG A 304 14.01 -7.87 -7.49
N LEU A 305 14.73 -7.06 -6.74
CA LEU A 305 14.29 -5.74 -6.24
C LEU A 305 14.99 -4.57 -6.95
N ASP A 306 15.91 -4.85 -7.88
CA ASP A 306 16.62 -3.85 -8.68
C ASP A 306 15.66 -3.27 -9.72
N PRO A 307 15.32 -1.97 -9.67
CA PRO A 307 14.41 -1.37 -10.64
C PRO A 307 14.99 -1.33 -12.06
N ASN A 308 16.32 -1.48 -12.22
CA ASN A 308 16.94 -1.65 -13.53
C ASN A 308 16.65 -3.03 -14.16
N ASN A 309 16.16 -3.99 -13.38
CA ASN A 309 15.65 -5.25 -13.87
C ASN A 309 14.15 -5.19 -14.22
N GLY A 310 13.56 -3.99 -14.35
CA GLY A 310 12.14 -3.84 -14.61
C GLY A 310 11.78 -2.83 -15.68
N LEU A 311 10.63 -3.10 -16.30
CA LEU A 311 9.98 -2.25 -17.30
C LEU A 311 8.51 -2.02 -16.90
N LEU A 312 8.00 -0.81 -17.13
CA LEU A 312 6.55 -0.58 -17.16
C LEU A 312 6.04 -0.82 -18.57
N LEU A 313 5.14 -1.79 -18.74
CA LEU A 313 4.60 -2.17 -20.04
C LEU A 313 3.07 -2.19 -20.02
N LEU A 314 2.45 -1.99 -21.19
CA LEU A 314 1.04 -2.33 -21.36
C LEU A 314 0.87 -3.85 -21.32
N ALA A 315 -0.29 -4.34 -20.89
CA ALA A 315 -0.55 -5.77 -20.69
C ALA A 315 -0.28 -6.66 -21.93
N ASN A 316 -0.57 -6.16 -23.12
CA ASN A 316 -0.25 -6.83 -24.39
C ASN A 316 1.26 -6.93 -24.65
N LEU A 317 2.02 -5.85 -24.37
CA LEU A 317 3.47 -5.81 -24.54
C LEU A 317 4.17 -6.69 -23.50
N ASP A 318 3.75 -6.59 -22.24
CA ASP A 318 4.22 -7.44 -21.14
C ASP A 318 4.08 -8.91 -21.49
N LYS A 319 2.87 -9.33 -21.91
CA LYS A 319 2.62 -10.74 -22.23
C LYS A 319 3.48 -11.25 -23.39
N ALA A 320 3.70 -10.43 -24.42
CA ALA A 320 4.55 -10.78 -25.55
C ALA A 320 6.03 -10.84 -25.14
N PHE A 321 6.47 -9.92 -24.29
CA PHE A 321 7.85 -9.86 -23.79
C PHE A 321 8.17 -11.06 -22.90
N ASP A 322 7.34 -11.31 -21.88
CA ASP A 322 7.52 -12.42 -20.92
C ASP A 322 7.57 -13.79 -21.60
N ARG A 323 6.84 -13.95 -22.70
CA ARG A 323 6.80 -15.18 -23.50
C ARG A 323 7.93 -15.26 -24.54
N GLY A 324 8.82 -14.27 -24.60
CA GLY A 324 9.93 -14.22 -25.55
C GLY A 324 9.49 -14.01 -26.99
N PHE A 325 8.29 -13.49 -27.24
CA PHE A 325 7.83 -13.15 -28.60
C PHE A 325 8.32 -11.78 -29.04
N ILE A 326 8.67 -10.91 -28.10
CA ILE A 326 9.37 -9.66 -28.37
C ILE A 326 10.55 -9.48 -27.43
N SER A 327 11.54 -8.74 -27.86
CA SER A 327 12.62 -8.21 -27.01
C SER A 327 13.08 -6.86 -27.56
N PHE A 328 14.17 -6.31 -27.03
CA PHE A 328 14.73 -5.05 -27.50
C PHE A 328 16.24 -5.17 -27.67
N GLU A 329 16.76 -4.59 -28.74
CA GLU A 329 18.19 -4.37 -28.97
C GLU A 329 18.78 -3.42 -27.91
N ASP A 330 20.10 -3.35 -27.83
CA ASP A 330 20.79 -2.46 -26.88
C ASP A 330 20.54 -0.96 -27.20
N ASN A 331 20.16 -0.65 -28.44
CA ASN A 331 19.72 0.69 -28.85
C ASN A 331 18.20 0.94 -28.66
N GLY A 332 17.48 -0.01 -28.04
CA GLY A 332 16.06 0.04 -27.76
C GLY A 332 15.13 -0.35 -28.89
N GLN A 333 15.63 -0.68 -30.07
CA GLN A 333 14.81 -1.14 -31.20
C GLN A 333 14.11 -2.46 -30.84
N ILE A 334 12.81 -2.57 -31.08
CA ILE A 334 12.08 -3.82 -30.84
C ILE A 334 12.57 -4.93 -31.77
N ILE A 335 12.66 -6.14 -31.23
CA ILE A 335 12.91 -7.39 -31.95
C ILE A 335 11.61 -8.19 -31.83
N ILE A 336 11.05 -8.63 -32.95
CA ILE A 336 9.81 -9.41 -32.99
C ILE A 336 10.13 -10.81 -33.48
N SER A 337 9.72 -11.82 -32.72
CA SER A 337 9.84 -13.23 -33.09
C SER A 337 9.00 -13.55 -34.32
N THR A 338 9.53 -14.37 -35.23
CA THR A 338 8.81 -14.89 -36.39
C THR A 338 7.63 -15.78 -36.00
N GLN A 339 7.61 -16.30 -34.77
CA GLN A 339 6.54 -17.12 -34.22
C GLN A 339 5.36 -16.30 -33.69
N LEU A 340 5.45 -14.96 -33.63
CA LEU A 340 4.35 -14.11 -33.22
C LEU A 340 3.43 -13.81 -34.39
N GLU A 341 2.29 -14.49 -34.46
CA GLU A 341 1.30 -14.27 -35.50
C GLU A 341 0.61 -12.90 -35.36
N ARG A 342 0.52 -12.15 -36.47
CA ARG A 342 -0.25 -10.89 -36.59
C ARG A 342 0.03 -9.88 -35.45
N PRO A 343 1.30 -9.47 -35.23
CA PRO A 343 1.69 -8.58 -34.12
C PRO A 343 0.92 -7.25 -34.13
N GLN A 344 0.49 -6.77 -35.30
CA GLN A 344 -0.26 -5.53 -35.45
C GLN A 344 -1.62 -5.57 -34.73
N VAL A 345 -2.27 -6.74 -34.64
CA VAL A 345 -3.53 -6.91 -33.90
C VAL A 345 -3.32 -6.71 -32.40
N LEU A 346 -2.14 -7.07 -31.91
CA LEU A 346 -1.71 -6.81 -30.54
C LEU A 346 -1.18 -5.39 -30.36
N GLY A 347 -1.27 -4.53 -31.39
CA GLY A 347 -0.70 -3.20 -31.38
C GLY A 347 0.83 -3.18 -31.38
N ILE A 348 1.51 -4.28 -31.72
CA ILE A 348 2.96 -4.39 -31.76
C ILE A 348 3.44 -4.10 -33.18
N SER A 349 4.40 -3.18 -33.33
CA SER A 349 4.95 -2.81 -34.64
C SER A 349 6.47 -2.67 -34.60
N GLN A 350 7.12 -2.82 -35.75
CA GLN A 350 8.58 -2.71 -35.88
C GLN A 350 9.12 -1.29 -35.61
N GLN A 351 8.24 -0.29 -35.49
CA GLN A 351 8.64 1.08 -35.18
C GLN A 351 8.77 1.34 -33.67
N MET A 352 8.31 0.39 -32.84
CA MET A 352 8.36 0.53 -31.39
C MET A 352 9.80 0.55 -30.87
N ARG A 353 10.04 1.43 -29.90
CA ARG A 353 11.33 1.56 -29.22
C ARG A 353 11.15 1.62 -27.73
N LEU A 354 12.00 0.89 -27.03
CA LEU A 354 12.19 1.00 -25.59
C LEU A 354 13.11 2.19 -25.30
N ALA A 355 12.75 3.02 -24.33
CA ALA A 355 13.64 4.05 -23.79
C ALA A 355 14.73 3.40 -22.89
N VAL A 356 15.70 2.73 -23.52
CA VAL A 356 16.76 1.98 -22.85
C VAL A 356 17.61 2.89 -21.96
N ARG A 357 17.94 2.39 -20.77
CA ARG A 357 18.97 2.97 -19.89
C ARG A 357 20.14 2.00 -19.81
N GLU A 358 21.34 2.54 -19.70
CA GLU A 358 22.60 1.80 -19.53
C GLU A 358 22.47 0.60 -18.56
N PRO A 359 21.92 0.76 -17.34
CA PRO A 359 21.80 -0.35 -16.40
C PRO A 359 20.84 -1.48 -16.83
N ASN A 360 19.88 -1.22 -17.72
CA ASN A 360 18.94 -2.22 -18.21
C ASN A 360 19.58 -3.18 -19.24
N ILE A 361 20.65 -2.75 -19.92
CA ILE A 361 21.26 -3.46 -21.06
C ILE A 361 21.67 -4.88 -20.68
N LYS A 362 22.34 -5.06 -19.53
CA LYS A 362 22.77 -6.38 -19.04
C LYS A 362 21.61 -7.35 -18.87
N TYR A 363 20.43 -6.85 -18.47
CA TYR A 363 19.24 -7.67 -18.30
C TYR A 363 18.58 -7.98 -19.65
N LEU A 364 18.55 -7.02 -20.58
CA LEU A 364 18.04 -7.24 -21.93
C LEU A 364 18.88 -8.27 -22.69
N GLN A 365 20.21 -8.21 -22.55
CA GLN A 365 21.12 -9.22 -23.08
C GLN A 365 20.82 -10.62 -22.52
N TYR A 366 20.55 -10.71 -21.21
CA TYR A 366 20.13 -11.97 -20.59
C TYR A 366 18.81 -12.48 -21.17
N HIS A 367 17.80 -11.60 -21.30
CA HIS A 367 16.50 -11.95 -21.85
C HIS A 367 16.61 -12.48 -23.30
N ARG A 368 17.39 -11.81 -24.15
CA ARG A 368 17.65 -12.26 -25.53
C ARG A 368 18.36 -13.61 -25.57
N LYS A 369 19.33 -13.85 -24.68
CA LYS A 369 20.00 -15.16 -24.56
C LYS A 369 19.03 -16.25 -24.11
N LEU A 370 18.12 -15.96 -23.18
CA LEU A 370 17.15 -16.92 -22.67
C LEU A 370 16.17 -17.40 -23.75
N TYR A 371 15.78 -16.49 -24.66
CA TYR A 371 14.80 -16.78 -25.73
C TYR A 371 15.40 -16.83 -27.12
N GLN A 372 16.71 -17.06 -27.24
CA GLN A 372 17.45 -16.98 -28.49
C GLN A 372 16.81 -17.82 -29.62
N GLU A 373 16.33 -19.01 -29.30
CA GLU A 373 15.66 -19.93 -30.25
C GLU A 373 14.38 -19.35 -30.90
N ARG A 374 13.72 -18.39 -30.25
CA ARG A 374 12.50 -17.75 -30.78
C ARG A 374 12.80 -16.64 -31.79
N PHE A 375 14.06 -16.18 -31.85
CA PHE A 375 14.51 -15.12 -32.74
C PHE A 375 15.40 -15.63 -33.87
N ILE A 376 15.71 -16.93 -33.87
CA ILE A 376 16.38 -17.60 -34.98
C ILE A 376 15.29 -18.02 -35.98
N ALA A 377 15.51 -17.69 -37.25
CA ALA A 377 14.60 -17.95 -38.36
C ALA A 377 14.57 -19.43 -38.76
#